data_AF-A0A353NIQ2-F1
#
_entry.id   AF-A0A353NIQ2-F1
#
_cell.length_a   1.000
_cell.length_b   1.000
_cell.length_c   1.000
_cell.angle_alpha   90.00
_cell.angle_beta   90.00
_cell.angle_gamma   90.00
#
_symmetry.space_group_name_H-M   'P 1'
#
loop_
_entity.id
_entity.type
_entity.pdbx_description
1 polymer ?
#
loop_
_entity_poly.entity_id
_entity_poly.type
_entity_poly.pdbx_seq_one_letter_code
_entity_poly.pdbx_strand_id
1 'polypeptide(L)'
;AVKRSRATGRSLPGTVIVWDIFGELAGAYGLASATFVGGSLLNLGGQNFLEPLVFGLKPIIGPYWKNFAWVGRDIVAAGLVREVADEHELAQALLATIDEPGTRADVIEQVHTFFAPRKGGTEQVCRQIIDKLQLLDQQQR
;
A
#
# COMPACT_ATOMS: atom_id res chain seq x y z
N ALA A 1 25.25 1.23 -2.25
CA ALA A 1 24.10 1.07 -1.34
C ALA A 1 24.53 0.31 -0.09
N VAL A 2 23.91 0.57 1.06
CA VAL A 2 24.20 -0.06 2.36
C VAL A 2 23.04 -1.00 2.73
N LYS A 3 23.34 -2.20 3.24
CA LYS A 3 22.30 -3.13 3.72
C LYS A 3 21.74 -2.64 5.06
N ARG A 4 20.42 -2.65 5.23
CA ARG A 4 19.74 -2.28 6.48
C ARG A 4 20.27 -3.07 7.68
N SER A 5 20.57 -4.35 7.50
CA SER A 5 21.17 -5.24 8.52
C SER A 5 22.55 -4.83 9.01
N ARG A 6 23.26 -3.97 8.26
CA ARG A 6 24.61 -3.49 8.58
C ARG A 6 24.68 -1.98 8.79
N ALA A 7 23.58 -1.27 8.55
CA ALA A 7 23.53 0.17 8.74
C ALA A 7 23.55 0.49 10.25
N THR A 8 24.57 1.23 10.68
CA THR A 8 24.72 1.72 12.06
C THR A 8 24.66 3.25 12.07
N GLY A 9 23.97 3.82 13.05
CA GLY A 9 23.83 5.27 13.20
C GLY A 9 23.04 5.95 12.07
N ARG A 10 23.25 7.26 11.91
CA ARG A 10 22.56 8.09 10.92
C ARG A 10 23.23 7.96 9.55
N SER A 11 22.43 7.70 8.52
CA SER A 11 22.91 7.72 7.13
C SER A 11 23.02 9.16 6.61
N LEU A 12 24.03 9.42 5.78
CA LEU A 12 24.21 10.73 5.12
C LEU A 12 23.18 10.91 3.99
N PRO A 13 22.77 12.15 3.65
CA PRO A 13 21.95 12.41 2.47
C PRO A 13 22.55 11.78 1.19
N GLY A 14 21.70 11.25 0.31
CA GLY A 14 22.12 10.52 -0.89
C GLY A 14 22.50 9.05 -0.66
N THR A 15 22.49 8.55 0.59
CA THR A 15 22.75 7.14 0.87
C THR A 15 21.56 6.28 0.41
N VAL A 16 21.84 5.31 -0.47
CA VAL A 16 20.88 4.27 -0.84
C VAL A 16 20.95 3.12 0.17
N ILE A 17 19.84 2.81 0.82
CA ILE A 17 19.71 1.68 1.75
C ILE A 17 18.93 0.55 1.07
N VAL A 18 19.49 -0.66 1.06
CA VAL A 18 18.80 -1.89 0.66
C VAL A 18 18.21 -2.53 1.91
N TRP A 19 16.88 -2.60 1.98
CA TRP A 19 16.19 -3.21 3.10
C TRP A 19 16.18 -4.74 2.97
N ASP A 20 17.17 -5.39 3.58
CA ASP A 20 17.41 -6.83 3.48
C ASP A 20 16.86 -7.64 4.67
N ILE A 21 15.91 -7.08 5.42
CA ILE A 21 15.29 -7.69 6.60
C ILE A 21 13.78 -7.82 6.38
N PHE A 22 13.25 -9.03 6.50
CA PHE A 22 11.82 -9.29 6.44
C PHE A 22 11.10 -8.74 7.68
N GLY A 23 9.86 -8.25 7.50
CA GLY A 23 9.02 -7.76 8.59
C GLY A 23 9.26 -6.30 9.01
N GLU A 24 10.28 -5.63 8.46
CA GLU A 24 10.59 -4.23 8.83
C GLU A 24 10.02 -3.17 7.85
N LEU A 25 9.29 -3.57 6.81
CA LEU A 25 8.78 -2.65 5.78
C LEU A 25 7.87 -1.55 6.37
N ALA A 26 7.05 -1.90 7.37
CA ALA A 26 6.24 -0.95 8.14
C ALA A 26 7.08 0.17 8.76
N GLY A 27 8.24 -0.17 9.33
CA GLY A 27 9.17 0.81 9.90
C GLY A 27 9.75 1.72 8.82
N ALA A 28 10.05 1.18 7.63
CA ALA A 28 10.51 1.97 6.50
C ALA A 28 9.45 2.99 6.04
N TYR A 29 8.17 2.59 5.97
CA TYR A 29 7.08 3.53 5.66
C TYR A 29 6.96 4.64 6.71
N GLY A 30 7.09 4.32 8.00
CA GLY A 30 7.06 5.34 9.05
C GLY A 30 8.14 6.44 8.90
N LEU A 31 9.27 6.10 8.27
CA LEU A 31 10.39 7.02 8.01
C LEU A 31 10.32 7.71 6.64
N ALA A 32 9.49 7.22 5.72
CA ALA A 32 9.43 7.72 4.34
C ALA A 32 8.65 9.03 4.22
N SER A 33 9.04 9.86 3.25
CA SER A 33 8.31 11.08 2.85
C SER A 33 7.48 10.85 1.58
N ALA A 34 7.93 9.95 0.71
CA ALA A 34 7.21 9.51 -0.49
C ALA A 34 7.46 8.01 -0.70
N THR A 35 6.53 7.32 -1.35
CA THR A 35 6.61 5.88 -1.58
C THR A 35 6.22 5.52 -3.00
N PHE A 36 6.96 4.57 -3.57
CA PHE A 36 6.58 3.85 -4.78
C PHE A 36 6.44 2.38 -4.44
N VAL A 37 5.30 1.79 -4.79
CA VAL A 37 5.04 0.36 -4.56
C VAL A 37 5.26 -0.39 -5.85
N GLY A 38 6.36 -1.14 -5.90
CA GLY A 38 6.85 -1.85 -7.07
C GLY A 38 5.98 -3.00 -7.54
N GLY A 39 6.47 -3.72 -8.56
CA GLY A 39 5.69 -4.74 -9.27
C GLY A 39 4.55 -4.16 -10.11
N SER A 40 4.52 -2.83 -10.29
CA SER A 40 3.41 -2.08 -10.87
C SER A 40 3.74 -1.32 -12.16
N LEU A 41 5.01 -0.99 -12.44
CA LEU A 41 5.44 -0.38 -13.72
C LEU A 41 5.50 -1.37 -14.88
N LEU A 42 5.74 -2.64 -14.57
CA LEU A 42 5.66 -3.75 -15.53
C LEU A 42 4.48 -4.65 -15.15
N ASN A 43 4.01 -5.48 -16.08
CA ASN A 43 2.88 -6.38 -15.88
C ASN A 43 3.20 -7.58 -14.96
N LEU A 44 3.54 -7.28 -13.71
CA LEU A 44 3.86 -8.24 -12.64
C LEU A 44 2.72 -8.37 -11.62
N GLY A 45 1.68 -7.54 -11.75
CA GLY A 45 0.43 -7.66 -11.01
C GLY A 45 0.25 -6.68 -9.85
N GLY A 46 1.29 -5.96 -9.44
CA GLY A 46 1.27 -5.03 -8.33
C GLY A 46 1.46 -5.70 -6.97
N GLN A 47 1.98 -4.92 -6.03
CA GLN A 47 2.16 -5.28 -4.62
C GLN A 47 1.20 -4.47 -3.73
N ASN A 48 1.19 -4.75 -2.42
CA ASN A 48 0.25 -4.17 -1.48
C ASN A 48 0.46 -2.67 -1.26
N PHE A 49 -0.13 -1.84 -2.12
CA PHE A 49 -0.09 -0.40 -2.00
C PHE A 49 -1.02 0.15 -0.90
N LEU A 50 -1.75 -0.70 -0.18
CA LEU A 50 -2.55 -0.24 0.95
C LEU A 50 -1.71 -0.04 2.23
N GLU A 51 -0.55 -0.69 2.35
CA GLU A 51 0.29 -0.56 3.54
C GLU A 51 0.80 0.87 3.79
N PRO A 52 1.33 1.61 2.79
CA PRO A 52 1.78 3.00 2.99
C PRO A 52 0.67 3.94 3.46
N LEU A 53 -0.58 3.70 3.05
CA LEU A 53 -1.72 4.54 3.41
C LEU A 53 -1.94 4.58 4.93
N VAL A 54 -1.66 3.48 5.63
CA VAL A 54 -1.76 3.38 7.10
C VAL A 54 -0.75 4.33 7.78
N PHE A 55 0.37 4.64 7.12
CA PHE A 55 1.40 5.56 7.60
C PHE A 55 1.16 7.01 7.14
N GLY A 56 0.01 7.29 6.51
CA GLY A 56 -0.31 8.61 5.98
C GLY A 56 0.47 8.97 4.72
N LEU A 57 0.88 7.97 3.93
CA LEU A 57 1.58 8.16 2.68
C LEU A 57 0.68 7.77 1.51
N LYS A 58 0.55 8.67 0.54
CA LYS A 58 -0.13 8.39 -0.74
C LYS A 58 0.85 7.69 -1.67
N PRO A 59 0.75 6.38 -1.91
CA PRO A 59 1.72 5.67 -2.72
C PRO A 59 1.58 6.03 -4.18
N ILE A 60 2.73 6.03 -4.86
CA ILE A 60 2.82 6.05 -6.32
C ILE A 60 2.89 4.59 -6.79
N ILE A 61 2.18 4.28 -7.87
CA ILE A 61 2.17 2.95 -8.51
C ILE A 61 2.24 3.11 -10.03
N GLY A 62 2.73 2.09 -10.73
CA GLY A 62 2.59 1.98 -12.18
C GLY A 62 1.20 1.46 -12.61
N PRO A 63 0.94 1.32 -13.91
CA PRO A 63 -0.40 1.03 -14.44
C PRO A 63 -0.84 -0.42 -14.24
N TYR A 64 0.05 -1.32 -13.80
CA TYR A 64 -0.20 -2.76 -13.70
C TYR A 64 -0.38 -3.24 -12.24
N TRP A 65 -1.59 -3.14 -11.71
CA TRP A 65 -1.90 -3.54 -10.33
C TRP A 65 -3.11 -4.48 -10.21
N LYS A 66 -3.27 -5.40 -11.20
CA LYS A 66 -4.40 -6.35 -11.26
C LYS A 66 -4.62 -7.18 -9.99
N ASN A 67 -3.59 -7.50 -9.21
CA ASN A 67 -3.72 -8.24 -7.95
C ASN A 67 -4.51 -7.46 -6.89
N PHE A 68 -4.58 -6.14 -7.04
CA PHE A 68 -5.28 -5.21 -6.17
C PHE A 68 -6.45 -4.52 -6.88
N ALA A 69 -6.88 -5.01 -8.06
CA ALA A 69 -8.00 -4.43 -8.81
C ALA A 69 -9.31 -4.41 -8.00
N TRP A 70 -9.46 -5.32 -7.03
CA TRP A 70 -10.60 -5.37 -6.11
C TRP A 70 -10.75 -4.12 -5.23
N VAL A 71 -9.69 -3.32 -5.07
CA VAL A 71 -9.74 -2.03 -4.35
C VAL A 71 -10.60 -1.00 -5.08
N GLY A 72 -10.71 -1.12 -6.41
CA GLY A 72 -11.44 -0.18 -7.27
C GLY A 72 -10.57 1.00 -7.73
N ARG A 73 -10.90 1.55 -8.90
CA ARG A 73 -10.21 2.72 -9.51
C ARG A 73 -10.51 4.02 -8.77
N ASP A 74 -11.58 4.01 -7.99
CA ASP A 74 -12.07 5.07 -7.12
C ASP A 74 -11.04 5.49 -6.06
N ILE A 75 -10.09 4.63 -5.68
CA ILE A 75 -8.97 5.03 -4.79
C ILE A 75 -8.01 6.01 -5.47
N VAL A 76 -7.82 5.88 -6.79
CA VAL A 76 -7.03 6.82 -7.60
C VAL A 76 -7.82 8.12 -7.78
N ALA A 77 -9.12 8.02 -8.08
CA ALA A 77 -9.99 9.20 -8.19
C ALA A 77 -10.10 9.99 -6.88
N ALA A 78 -10.05 9.31 -5.73
CA ALA A 78 -10.01 9.94 -4.40
C ALA A 78 -8.64 10.60 -4.09
N GLY A 79 -7.65 10.47 -4.97
CA GLY A 79 -6.31 11.02 -4.77
C GLY A 79 -5.57 10.36 -3.61
N LEU A 80 -5.93 9.14 -3.22
CA LEU A 80 -5.22 8.35 -2.19
C LEU A 80 -4.04 7.59 -2.79
N VAL A 81 -4.07 7.29 -4.09
CA VAL A 81 -3.02 6.61 -4.83
C VAL A 81 -2.75 7.38 -6.11
N ARG A 82 -1.47 7.56 -6.47
CA ARG A 82 -1.07 8.19 -7.73
C ARG A 82 -0.59 7.14 -8.72
N GLU A 83 -1.24 7.05 -9.87
CA GLU A 83 -0.78 6.20 -10.97
C GLU A 83 0.15 6.99 -11.91
N VAL A 84 1.22 6.36 -12.35
CA VAL A 84 2.19 6.90 -13.32
C VAL A 84 2.41 5.89 -14.45
N ALA A 85 2.71 6.37 -15.65
CA ALA A 85 2.89 5.52 -16.83
C ALA A 85 4.28 4.85 -16.88
N ASP A 86 5.32 5.56 -16.44
CA ASP A 86 6.72 5.16 -16.64
C ASP A 86 7.66 5.69 -15.54
N GLU A 87 8.96 5.41 -15.69
CA GLU A 87 10.00 5.84 -14.76
C GLU A 87 10.20 7.36 -14.72
N HIS A 88 9.88 8.08 -15.80
CA HIS A 88 10.04 9.52 -15.86
C HIS A 88 8.94 10.21 -15.05
N GLU A 89 7.69 9.82 -15.26
CA GLU A 89 6.56 10.27 -14.45
C GLU A 89 6.71 9.86 -12.98
N LEU A 90 7.26 8.67 -12.71
CA LEU A 90 7.58 8.24 -11.36
C LEU A 90 8.56 9.20 -10.67
N ALA A 91 9.65 9.55 -11.33
CA ALA A 91 10.65 10.46 -10.77
C ALA A 91 10.03 11.84 -10.46
N GLN A 92 9.26 12.40 -11.40
CA GLN A 92 8.55 13.66 -11.19
C GLN A 92 7.54 13.58 -10.04
N ALA A 93 6.79 12.48 -9.95
CA ALA A 93 5.79 12.27 -8.91
C ALA A 93 6.42 12.17 -7.51
N LEU A 94 7.55 11.48 -7.39
CA LEU A 94 8.30 11.38 -6.14
C LEU A 94 8.81 12.74 -5.68
N LEU A 95 9.41 13.54 -6.58
CA LEU A 95 9.90 14.88 -6.28
C LEU A 95 8.76 15.81 -5.83
N ALA A 96 7.66 15.86 -6.59
CA ALA A 96 6.50 16.68 -6.23
C ALA A 96 5.92 16.31 -4.85
N THR A 97 5.90 15.03 -4.50
CA THR A 97 5.41 14.57 -3.17
C THR A 97 6.35 15.00 -2.03
N ILE A 98 7.66 15.08 -2.30
CA ILE A 98 8.66 15.53 -1.32
C ILE A 98 8.60 17.06 -1.15
N ASP A 99 8.41 17.80 -2.24
CA ASP A 99 8.40 19.27 -2.25
C ASP A 99 7.09 19.85 -1.69
N GLU A 100 5.96 19.19 -1.92
CA GLU A 100 4.63 19.60 -1.43
C GLU A 100 4.01 18.51 -0.53
N PRO A 101 4.59 18.25 0.66
CA PRO A 101 4.09 17.21 1.54
C PRO A 101 2.76 17.65 2.18
N GLY A 102 1.70 16.87 1.94
CA GLY A 102 0.50 16.93 2.77
C GLY A 102 0.77 16.43 4.20
N THR A 103 -0.15 16.65 5.13
CA THR A 103 0.02 16.10 6.49
C THR A 103 -0.39 14.63 6.52
N ARG A 104 0.37 13.81 7.25
CA ARG A 104 0.03 12.39 7.45
C ARG A 104 -1.35 12.20 8.08
N ALA A 105 -1.74 13.12 8.97
CA ALA A 105 -3.05 13.09 9.64
C ALA A 105 -4.19 13.23 8.63
N ASP A 106 -4.09 14.17 7.69
CA ASP A 106 -5.11 14.38 6.66
C ASP A 106 -5.23 13.15 5.74
N VAL A 107 -4.09 12.55 5.37
CA VAL A 107 -4.09 11.32 4.56
C VAL A 107 -4.77 10.18 5.31
N ILE A 108 -4.46 9.99 6.59
CA ILE A 108 -5.06 8.95 7.44
C ILE A 108 -6.58 9.16 7.56
N GLU A 109 -7.04 10.40 7.73
CA GLU A 109 -8.47 10.74 7.77
C GLU A 109 -9.17 10.44 6.43
N GLN A 110 -8.55 10.80 5.31
CA GLN A 110 -9.05 10.47 3.97
C GLN A 110 -9.15 8.96 3.75
N VAL A 111 -8.14 8.20 4.19
CA VAL A 111 -8.12 6.74 4.13
C VAL A 111 -9.25 6.15 4.98
N HIS A 112 -9.45 6.63 6.21
CA HIS A 112 -10.53 6.19 7.07
C HIS A 112 -11.90 6.45 6.43
N THR A 113 -12.12 7.65 5.88
CA THR A 113 -13.35 8.01 5.17
C THR A 113 -13.58 7.11 3.96
N PHE A 114 -12.55 6.85 3.17
CA PHE A 114 -12.63 6.00 1.98
C PHE A 114 -12.99 4.54 2.35
N PHE A 115 -12.38 3.97 3.38
CA PHE A 115 -12.62 2.57 3.75
C PHE A 115 -13.81 2.35 4.67
N ALA A 116 -14.36 3.40 5.32
CA ALA A 116 -15.53 3.29 6.20
C ALA A 116 -16.71 2.52 5.58
N PRO A 117 -17.17 2.82 4.34
CA PRO A 117 -18.27 2.08 3.71
C PRO A 117 -17.87 0.68 3.18
N ARG A 118 -16.58 0.31 3.22
CA ARG A 118 -16.03 -0.94 2.65
C ARG A 118 -15.70 -1.99 3.72
N LYS A 119 -16.24 -1.84 4.94
CA LYS A 119 -16.04 -2.76 6.07
C LYS A 119 -17.10 -3.89 6.08
N GLY A 120 -16.88 -4.91 6.91
CA GLY A 120 -17.85 -6.01 7.12
C GLY A 120 -17.53 -7.32 6.38
N GLY A 121 -16.50 -7.33 5.53
CA GLY A 121 -16.11 -8.53 4.77
C GLY A 121 -15.81 -9.75 5.63
N THR A 122 -15.07 -9.59 6.73
CA THR A 122 -14.76 -10.69 7.67
C THR A 122 -16.01 -11.31 8.25
N GLU A 123 -16.94 -10.49 8.76
CA GLU A 123 -18.19 -10.97 9.34
C GLU A 123 -19.04 -11.72 8.31
N GLN A 124 -19.15 -11.16 7.10
CA GLN A 124 -19.86 -11.78 5.99
C GLN A 124 -19.26 -13.16 5.62
N VAL A 125 -17.94 -13.26 5.52
CA VAL A 125 -17.26 -14.52 5.20
C VAL A 125 -17.41 -15.53 6.34
N CYS A 126 -17.24 -15.13 7.59
CA CYS A 126 -17.44 -16.00 8.74
C CYS A 126 -18.87 -16.57 8.76
N ARG A 127 -19.88 -15.74 8.51
CA ARG A 127 -21.27 -16.19 8.39
C ARG A 127 -21.44 -17.24 7.30
N GLN A 128 -20.92 -17.01 6.10
CA GLN A 128 -21.01 -17.98 5.00
C GLN A 128 -20.30 -19.31 5.31
N ILE A 129 -19.16 -19.26 6.02
CA ILE A 129 -18.46 -20.47 6.45
C ILE A 129 -19.32 -21.25 7.44
N ILE A 130 -19.91 -20.58 8.44
CA ILE A 130 -20.79 -21.20 9.43
C ILE A 130 -22.00 -21.84 8.75
N ASP A 131 -22.68 -21.11 7.85
CA ASP A 131 -23.85 -21.62 7.13
C ASP A 131 -23.52 -22.89 6.33
N LYS A 132 -22.36 -22.92 5.66
CA LYS A 132 -21.92 -24.10 4.91
C LYS A 132 -21.58 -25.29 5.79
N LEU A 133 -20.94 -25.07 6.94
CA LEU A 133 -20.64 -26.14 7.90
C LEU A 133 -21.93 -26.76 8.45
N GLN A 134 -22.93 -25.93 8.78
CA GLN A 134 -24.23 -26.41 9.25
C GLN A 134 -24.98 -27.24 8.20
N LEU A 135 -24.92 -26.84 6.93
CA LEU A 135 -25.52 -27.61 5.83
C LEU A 135 -24.86 -28.98 5.65
N LEU A 136 -23.52 -29.06 5.77
CA LEU A 136 -22.80 -30.32 5.69
C LEU A 136 -23.16 -31.27 6.84
N ASP A 137 -23.29 -30.74 8.06
CA ASP A 137 -23.71 -31.51 9.24
C ASP A 137 -25.15 -32.06 9.11
N GLN A 138 -26.03 -31.34 8.40
CA GLN A 138 -27.39 -31.79 8.13
C GLN A 138 -27.47 -32.87 7.04
N GLN A 139 -26.56 -32.85 6.07
CA GLN A 139 -26.50 -33.87 4.99
C GLN A 139 -25.84 -35.18 5.43
N GLN A 140 -25.11 -35.19 6.54
CA GLN A 140 -24.47 -36.38 7.12
C GLN A 140 -25.34 -37.10 8.16
N ARG A 141 -26.52 -36.59 8.47
CA ARG A 141 -27.53 -37.22 9.35
C ARG A 141 -28.65 -37.84 8.52
#